data_AF-A0A2K3JS67-F1
#
_entry.id   AF-A0A2K3JS67-F1
#
_cell.length_a   1.000
_cell.length_b   1.000
_cell.length_c   1.000
_cell.angle_alpha   90.00
_cell.angle_beta   90.00
_cell.angle_gamma   90.00
#
_symmetry.space_group_name_H-M   'P 1'
#
loop_
_entity.id
_entity.type
_entity.pdbx_description
1 polymer ?
#
loop_
_entity_poly.entity_id
_entity_poly.type
_entity_poly.pdbx_seq_one_letter_code
_entity_poly.pdbx_strand_id
1 'polypeptide(L)'
;MAEKQNFHPALTVNNIRNFIPITLEMETSHYSSWAELFKIHCTVYEVIDHIIPTQSDGKAAAVVSDPNGSDKEKDKSVKSTKELWPRLDAIVLQWIYGTISRDLLHTI
;
A
#
# COMPACT_ATOMS: atom_id res chain seq x y z
N MET A 1 -20.13 -23.53 -4.35
CA MET A 1 -19.98 -22.33 -3.51
C MET A 1 -18.72 -21.64 -3.99
N ALA A 2 -18.82 -20.48 -4.65
CA ALA A 2 -17.65 -19.80 -5.20
C ALA A 2 -16.90 -19.11 -4.04
N GLU A 3 -15.65 -19.51 -3.81
CA GLU A 3 -14.77 -18.76 -2.91
C GLU A 3 -14.62 -17.34 -3.46
N LYS A 4 -15.10 -16.36 -2.71
CA LYS A 4 -14.88 -14.95 -2.98
C LYS A 4 -13.39 -14.68 -2.69
N GLN A 5 -12.54 -14.97 -3.67
CA GLN A 5 -11.14 -14.58 -3.66
C GLN A 5 -11.13 -13.06 -3.49
N ASN A 6 -10.72 -12.60 -2.31
CA ASN A 6 -10.76 -11.19 -1.96
C ASN A 6 -9.58 -10.51 -2.69
N PHE A 7 -9.80 -10.17 -3.95
CA PHE A 7 -8.78 -9.61 -4.82
C PHE A 7 -8.52 -8.16 -4.40
N HIS A 8 -7.28 -7.86 -4.02
CA HIS A 8 -6.91 -6.53 -3.60
C HIS A 8 -6.85 -5.58 -4.82
N PRO A 9 -7.49 -4.40 -4.79
CA PRO A 9 -7.54 -3.49 -5.94
C PRO A 9 -6.15 -3.06 -6.41
N ALA A 10 -5.16 -2.92 -5.52
CA ALA A 10 -3.78 -2.61 -5.90
C ALA A 10 -3.18 -3.60 -6.92
N LEU A 11 -3.64 -4.86 -6.94
CA LEU A 11 -3.16 -5.88 -7.87
C LEU A 11 -3.60 -5.65 -9.31
N THR A 12 -4.56 -4.74 -9.57
CA THR A 12 -5.01 -4.42 -10.94
C THR A 12 -4.16 -3.34 -11.60
N VAL A 13 -3.31 -2.64 -10.84
CA VAL A 13 -2.52 -1.51 -11.36
C VAL A 13 -1.25 -2.01 -12.02
N ASN A 14 -1.28 -2.14 -13.34
CA ASN A 14 -0.10 -2.52 -14.13
C ASN A 14 0.79 -1.32 -14.53
N ASN A 15 0.22 -0.12 -14.66
CA ASN A 15 0.96 1.06 -15.10
C ASN A 15 0.60 2.31 -14.28
N ILE A 16 1.43 2.60 -13.29
CA ILE A 16 1.25 3.75 -12.39
C ILE A 16 1.32 5.11 -13.12
N ARG A 17 2.08 5.20 -14.22
CA ARG A 17 2.30 6.47 -14.94
C ARG A 17 1.03 7.01 -15.60
N ASN A 18 0.04 6.16 -15.84
CA ASN A 18 -1.28 6.59 -16.32
C ASN A 18 -2.05 7.39 -15.25
N PHE A 19 -1.80 7.10 -13.97
CA PHE A 19 -2.45 7.77 -12.85
C PHE A 19 -1.62 8.94 -12.32
N ILE A 20 -0.29 8.81 -12.38
CA ILE A 20 0.66 9.83 -11.92
C ILE A 20 1.59 10.16 -13.08
N PRO A 21 1.22 11.11 -13.96
CA PRO A 21 2.01 11.48 -15.13
C PRO A 21 3.18 12.43 -14.78
N ILE A 22 3.62 12.43 -13.52
CA ILE A 22 4.72 13.25 -13.01
C ILE A 22 5.87 12.31 -12.65
N THR A 23 7.05 12.61 -13.17
CA THR A 23 8.29 11.95 -12.76
C THR A 23 8.95 12.80 -11.67
N LEU A 24 9.29 12.19 -10.53
CA LEU A 24 9.99 12.86 -9.45
C LEU A 24 11.49 12.93 -9.77
N GLU A 25 12.02 14.15 -9.79
CA GLU A 25 13.43 14.42 -10.10
C GLU A 25 14.05 15.30 -9.02
N MET A 26 15.36 15.13 -8.78
CA MET A 26 16.08 15.78 -7.68
C MET A 26 16.10 17.31 -7.79
N GLU A 27 16.09 17.86 -9.01
CA GLU A 27 16.19 19.29 -9.27
C GLU A 27 14.82 19.99 -9.38
N THR A 28 13.73 19.21 -9.37
CA THR A 28 12.37 19.75 -9.59
C THR A 28 11.63 19.95 -8.28
N SER A 29 10.94 21.08 -8.13
CA SER A 29 10.05 21.36 -6.99
C SER A 29 8.72 20.58 -7.04
N HIS A 30 8.63 19.55 -7.89
CA HIS A 30 7.39 18.80 -8.14
C HIS A 30 7.07 17.77 -7.05
N TYR A 31 7.91 17.68 -6.01
CA TYR A 31 7.69 16.76 -4.89
C TYR A 31 6.31 16.94 -4.25
N SER A 32 5.84 18.18 -4.03
CA SER A 32 4.52 18.40 -3.39
C SER A 32 3.39 17.81 -4.23
N SER A 33 3.36 18.12 -5.53
CA SER A 33 2.33 17.63 -6.45
C SER A 33 2.44 16.11 -6.66
N TRP A 34 3.65 15.57 -6.78
CA TRP A 34 3.88 14.13 -6.88
C TRP A 34 3.41 13.41 -5.60
N ALA A 35 3.76 13.92 -4.43
CA ALA A 35 3.40 13.32 -3.15
C ALA A 35 1.88 13.36 -2.90
N GLU A 36 1.20 14.43 -3.29
CA GLU A 36 -0.27 14.51 -3.22
C GLU A 36 -0.94 13.48 -4.14
N LEU A 37 -0.52 13.40 -5.42
CA LEU A 37 -1.05 12.43 -6.36
C LEU A 37 -0.77 10.98 -5.91
N PHE A 38 0.42 10.72 -5.38
CA PHE A 38 0.81 9.41 -4.88
C PHE A 38 -0.03 8.99 -3.66
N LYS A 39 -0.26 9.91 -2.71
CA LYS A 39 -1.16 9.65 -1.57
C LYS A 39 -2.58 9.36 -2.02
N ILE A 40 -3.15 10.16 -2.94
CA ILE A 40 -4.49 9.93 -3.50
C ILE A 40 -4.57 8.55 -4.14
N HIS A 41 -3.56 8.16 -4.93
CA HIS A 41 -3.49 6.84 -5.53
C HIS A 41 -3.52 5.74 -4.46
N CYS A 42 -2.64 5.82 -3.46
CA CYS A 42 -2.59 4.80 -2.40
C CYS A 42 -3.86 4.74 -1.55
N THR A 43 -4.57 5.85 -1.34
CA THR A 43 -5.89 5.86 -0.69
C THR A 43 -6.94 5.14 -1.52
N VAL A 44 -7.01 5.38 -2.84
CA VAL A 44 -7.98 4.72 -3.73
C VAL A 44 -7.77 3.21 -3.79
N TYR A 45 -6.50 2.78 -3.70
CA TYR A 45 -6.13 1.37 -3.78
C TYR A 45 -6.00 0.69 -2.41
N GLU A 46 -6.46 1.32 -1.32
CA GLU A 46 -6.45 0.76 0.04
C GLU A 46 -5.05 0.33 0.54
N VAL A 47 -4.00 1.00 0.07
CA VAL A 47 -2.60 0.73 0.48
C VAL A 47 -1.94 1.92 1.17
N ILE A 48 -2.73 2.90 1.63
CA ILE A 48 -2.19 4.09 2.30
C ILE A 48 -1.42 3.76 3.59
N ASP A 49 -1.81 2.67 4.27
CA ASP A 49 -1.16 2.17 5.48
C ASP A 49 0.29 1.69 5.26
N HIS A 50 0.68 1.43 4.01
CA HIS A 50 2.08 1.13 3.64
C HIS A 50 2.97 2.38 3.59
N ILE A 51 2.39 3.57 3.46
CA ILE A 51 3.14 4.84 3.34
C ILE A 51 3.14 5.61 4.64
N ILE A 52 1.97 5.70 5.26
CA ILE A 52 1.80 6.37 6.54
C ILE A 52 1.46 5.25 7.51
N PRO A 53 2.36 4.86 8.43
CA PRO A 53 2.01 3.93 9.48
C PRO A 53 0.90 4.59 10.29
N THR A 54 -0.34 4.17 10.04
CA THR A 54 -1.48 4.66 10.79
C THR A 54 -1.28 4.16 12.22
N GLN A 55 -1.17 5.10 13.17
CA GLN A 55 -1.01 4.77 14.59
C GLN A 55 -2.24 4.05 15.19
N SER A 56 -3.22 3.72 14.35
CA SER A 56 -4.44 2.98 14.69
C SER A 56 -4.29 1.47 14.73
N ASP A 57 -3.14 0.89 14.41
CA ASP A 57 -2.88 -0.55 14.61
C ASP A 57 -1.67 -0.83 15.53
N GLY A 58 -1.69 -0.16 16.69
CA GLY A 58 -1.05 -0.67 17.88
C GLY A 58 -1.75 -1.95 18.40
N LYS A 59 -1.57 -3.10 17.73
CA LYS A 59 -1.74 -4.44 18.35
C LYS A 59 -1.16 -5.60 17.52
N ALA A 60 0.15 -5.56 17.24
CA ALA A 60 0.88 -6.77 16.85
C ALA A 60 2.02 -7.16 17.81
N ALA A 61 2.30 -6.36 18.84
CA ALA A 61 3.21 -6.74 19.91
C ALA A 61 2.57 -6.44 21.26
N ALA A 62 2.41 -7.47 22.09
CA ALA A 62 1.83 -7.47 23.44
C ALA A 62 0.29 -7.31 23.52
N VAL A 63 -0.43 -8.44 23.47
CA VAL A 63 -1.19 -8.98 24.62
C VAL A 63 -1.41 -10.47 24.36
N VAL A 64 -0.76 -11.32 25.15
CA VAL A 64 -1.42 -12.25 26.09
C VAL A 64 -2.76 -12.80 25.61
N SER A 65 -2.81 -14.13 25.56
CA SER A 65 -3.98 -14.98 25.46
C SER A 65 -5.15 -14.44 26.29
N ASP A 66 -6.35 -14.35 25.71
CA ASP A 66 -7.45 -15.25 26.07
C ASP A 66 -8.66 -15.07 25.12
N PRO A 67 -9.39 -16.16 24.82
CA PRO A 67 -10.39 -16.21 23.76
C PRO A 67 -11.76 -15.81 24.30
N ASN A 68 -12.61 -15.22 23.46
CA ASN A 68 -14.07 -15.42 23.38
C ASN A 68 -14.77 -14.13 22.92
N GLY A 69 -15.39 -14.16 21.75
CA GLY A 69 -16.15 -13.04 21.21
C GLY A 69 -16.26 -13.09 19.69
N SER A 70 -17.20 -13.89 19.21
CA SER A 70 -17.65 -14.11 17.84
C SER A 70 -17.55 -12.90 16.88
N ASP A 71 -16.70 -13.02 15.85
CA ASP A 71 -16.88 -12.43 14.51
C ASP A 71 -16.00 -13.18 13.50
N LYS A 72 -16.48 -14.34 13.02
CA LYS A 72 -15.76 -15.24 12.10
C LYS A 72 -15.41 -14.62 10.73
N GLU A 73 -15.97 -13.46 10.38
CA GLU A 73 -15.74 -12.79 9.10
C GLU A 73 -14.55 -11.81 9.13
N LYS A 74 -14.31 -11.14 10.26
CA LYS A 74 -13.19 -10.20 10.42
C LYS A 74 -11.84 -10.93 10.53
N ASP A 75 -11.82 -12.09 11.18
CA ASP A 75 -10.61 -12.90 11.41
C ASP A 75 -10.01 -13.46 10.10
N LYS A 76 -10.85 -13.79 9.11
CA LYS A 76 -10.40 -14.32 7.81
C LYS A 76 -9.85 -13.21 6.90
N SER A 77 -10.51 -12.05 6.89
CA SER A 77 -10.07 -10.86 6.16
C SER A 77 -8.69 -10.37 6.64
N VAL A 78 -8.50 -10.26 7.96
CA VAL A 78 -7.23 -9.82 8.55
C VAL A 78 -6.08 -10.81 8.31
N LYS A 79 -6.34 -12.12 8.29
CA LYS A 79 -5.35 -13.14 7.92
C LYS A 79 -4.94 -13.04 6.45
N SER A 80 -5.90 -12.96 5.53
CA SER A 80 -5.59 -12.82 4.10
C SER A 80 -4.85 -11.51 3.79
N THR A 81 -5.16 -10.40 4.46
CA THR A 81 -4.43 -9.14 4.29
C THR A 81 -3.01 -9.21 4.88
N LYS A 82 -2.78 -9.90 6.01
CA LYS A 82 -1.43 -10.12 6.54
C LYS A 82 -0.54 -10.95 5.60
N GLU A 83 -1.10 -11.95 4.94
CA GLU A 83 -0.38 -12.76 3.93
C GLU A 83 -0.08 -11.95 2.67
N LEU A 84 -0.96 -11.02 2.29
CA LEU A 84 -0.79 -10.14 1.13
C LEU A 84 0.06 -8.91 1.41
N TRP A 85 0.27 -8.53 2.67
CA TRP A 85 1.03 -7.35 3.07
C TRP A 85 2.40 -7.20 2.38
N PRO A 86 3.31 -8.20 2.39
CA PRO A 86 4.60 -8.06 1.69
C PRO A 86 4.45 -7.89 0.17
N ARG A 87 3.37 -8.43 -0.42
CA ARG A 87 3.09 -8.29 -1.84
C ARG A 87 2.55 -6.89 -2.17
N LEU A 88 1.67 -6.35 -1.33
CA LEU A 88 1.16 -4.98 -1.46
C LEU A 88 2.28 -3.96 -1.27
N ASP A 89 3.17 -4.21 -0.31
CA ASP A 89 4.36 -3.39 -0.07
C ASP A 89 5.27 -3.32 -1.31
N ALA A 90 5.56 -4.48 -1.91
CA ALA A 90 6.33 -4.54 -3.15
C ALA A 90 5.66 -3.81 -4.32
N ILE A 91 4.32 -3.80 -4.39
CA ILE A 91 3.57 -3.04 -5.41
C ILE A 91 3.70 -1.55 -5.18
N VAL A 92 3.58 -1.08 -3.94
CA VAL A 92 3.79 0.33 -3.59
C VAL A 92 5.23 0.76 -3.94
N LEU A 93 6.24 -0.05 -3.60
CA LEU A 93 7.63 0.19 -3.99
C LEU A 93 7.79 0.24 -5.52
N GLN A 94 7.18 -0.70 -6.24
CA GLN A 94 7.19 -0.71 -7.70
C GLN A 94 6.56 0.57 -8.28
N TRP A 95 5.51 1.11 -7.67
CA TRP A 95 4.90 2.37 -8.08
C TRP A 95 5.80 3.58 -7.82
N ILE A 96 6.51 3.61 -6.68
CA ILE A 96 7.52 4.64 -6.40
C ILE A 96 8.60 4.59 -7.47
N TYR A 97 9.22 3.43 -7.69
CA TYR A 97 10.26 3.29 -8.71
C TYR A 97 9.78 3.59 -10.13
N GLY A 98 8.50 3.34 -10.43
CA GLY A 98 7.88 3.66 -11.71
C GLY A 98 7.67 5.16 -11.97
N THR A 99 7.69 5.98 -10.92
CA THR A 99 7.39 7.43 -10.95
C THR A 99 8.54 8.32 -10.51
N ILE A 100 9.72 7.76 -10.23
CA ILE A 100 10.95 8.53 -10.01
C ILE A 100 11.87 8.48 -11.23
N SER A 101 12.73 9.49 -11.37
CA SER A 101 13.81 9.52 -12.37
C SER A 101 14.89 8.49 -12.07
N ARG A 102 15.65 8.10 -13.11
CA ARG A 102 16.79 7.17 -12.96
C ARG A 102 17.89 7.73 -12.08
N ASP A 103 18.12 9.04 -12.13
CA ASP A 103 19.15 9.68 -11.31
C ASP A 103 18.79 9.60 -9.82
N LEU A 104 17.52 9.85 -9.50
CA LEU A 104 17.00 9.67 -8.14
C LEU A 104 17.04 8.21 -7.69
N LEU A 105 16.71 7.26 -8.58
CA LEU A 105 16.78 5.82 -8.31
C LEU A 105 18.21 5.36 -7.97
N HIS A 106 19.24 5.89 -8.64
CA HIS A 106 20.62 5.52 -8.38
C HIS A 106 21.23 6.19 -7.14
N THR A 107 20.51 7.13 -6.52
CA THR A 107 20.98 7.86 -5.33
C THR A 107 20.54 7.20 -4.02
N ILE A 108 19.42 6.47 -4.02
CA ILE A 108 18.82 5.80 -2.86
C ILE A 108 19.30 4.36 -2.69
#